data_AF-A0A1W9WL23-F1
#
_entry.id   AF-A0A1W9WL23-F1
#
_cell.length_a   1.000
_cell.length_b   1.000
_cell.length_c   1.000
_cell.angle_alpha   90.00
_cell.angle_beta   90.00
_cell.angle_gamma   90.00
#
_symmetry.space_group_name_H-M   'P 1'
#
loop_
_entity.id
_entity.type
_entity.pdbx_description
1 polymer ?
#
loop_
_entity_poly.entity_id
_entity_poly.type
_entity_poly.pdbx_seq_one_letter_code
_entity_poly.pdbx_strand_id
1 'polypeptide(L)'
;MSTAKIFRQGISTLLNSAIVDILAGVTDTEKALDLLKQNFTFTADEMAKNFQDGYGYALAAISSGLAAPENQQGFWQTLVQSNVNRELATGIEEDYLQPFALQQGLTAAELQTFRQTAAHQCQKVAKLTLFQGDNVVFSEAELATFVTSNGASSITDLVLEQIQADLDDRVVALLRYKELLGNALLFFLHEQLRKDERFKNTLAALQREGLMVDVREIKQIVQTSEAKLNQAVAAKKFGDVAQLGQQLEQLQQVESVTQSHYAQFLEFSQRFADWAPLVNVQLERVLTATEQMQEQLGGIKSDIEQIKSDTGGIKSDTKQIKGDTKQILALLEQLMARADLSPQVKPRDEFWRNTV
;
A
#
# COMPACT_ATOMS: atom_id res chain seq x y z
N MET A 1 -7.42 -15.47 -13.98
CA MET A 1 -6.17 -15.89 -14.66
C MET A 1 -4.92 -15.14 -14.20
N SER A 2 -5.06 -14.11 -13.37
CA SER A 2 -4.01 -13.19 -12.93
C SER A 2 -3.39 -13.54 -11.57
N THR A 3 -4.19 -13.99 -10.60
CA THR A 3 -3.74 -14.33 -9.24
C THR A 3 -2.67 -15.42 -9.25
N ALA A 4 -2.85 -16.48 -10.04
CA ALA A 4 -1.87 -17.55 -10.21
C ALA A 4 -0.53 -17.04 -10.80
N LYS A 5 -0.57 -16.07 -11.73
CA LYS A 5 0.65 -15.46 -12.27
C LYS A 5 1.39 -14.62 -11.22
N ILE A 6 0.64 -13.90 -10.37
CA ILE A 6 1.21 -13.11 -9.28
C ILE A 6 1.83 -14.04 -8.23
N PHE A 7 1.13 -15.10 -7.82
CA PHE A 7 1.66 -16.08 -6.87
C PHE A 7 2.94 -16.71 -7.40
N ARG A 8 2.92 -17.17 -8.66
CA ARG A 8 4.10 -17.71 -9.31
C ARG A 8 5.26 -16.73 -9.31
N GLN A 9 5.04 -15.49 -9.77
CA GLN A 9 6.10 -14.50 -9.86
C GLN A 9 6.64 -14.12 -8.47
N GLY A 10 5.75 -13.88 -7.51
CA GLY A 10 6.14 -13.49 -6.16
C GLY A 10 6.88 -14.60 -5.42
N ILE A 11 6.35 -15.82 -5.42
CA ILE A 11 6.98 -16.98 -4.77
C ILE A 11 8.31 -17.30 -5.46
N SER A 12 8.38 -17.26 -6.79
CA SER A 12 9.65 -17.51 -7.51
C SER A 12 10.74 -16.51 -7.17
N THR A 13 10.37 -15.24 -6.95
CA THR A 13 11.31 -14.19 -6.54
C THR A 13 11.78 -14.42 -5.10
N LEU A 14 10.88 -14.79 -4.19
CA LEU A 14 11.22 -15.05 -2.79
C LEU A 14 12.05 -16.32 -2.59
N LEU A 15 11.80 -17.36 -3.38
CA LEU A 15 12.61 -18.58 -3.39
C LEU A 15 13.93 -18.39 -4.14
N ASN A 16 14.12 -17.24 -4.81
CA ASN A 16 15.25 -16.96 -5.67
C ASN A 16 15.47 -18.10 -6.70
N SER A 17 14.36 -18.58 -7.25
CA SER A 17 14.26 -19.87 -7.94
C SER A 17 14.13 -19.74 -9.46
N ALA A 18 14.26 -18.54 -10.02
CA ALA A 18 13.96 -18.21 -11.43
C ALA A 18 14.79 -18.96 -12.51
N ILE A 19 15.50 -20.02 -12.14
CA ILE A 19 16.67 -20.52 -12.85
C ILE A 19 16.70 -22.05 -12.98
N VAL A 20 15.87 -22.79 -12.22
CA VAL A 20 16.02 -24.25 -12.13
C VAL A 20 15.80 -24.93 -13.50
N ASP A 21 14.91 -24.41 -14.35
CA ASP A 21 14.67 -24.95 -15.70
C ASP A 21 15.78 -24.63 -16.71
N ILE A 22 16.49 -23.51 -16.58
CA ILE A 22 17.55 -23.11 -17.54
C ILE A 22 18.89 -23.71 -17.14
N LEU A 23 19.07 -23.95 -15.83
CA LEU A 23 20.14 -24.78 -15.28
C LEU A 23 19.80 -26.27 -15.28
N ALA A 24 18.87 -26.76 -16.10
CA ALA A 24 18.58 -28.19 -16.24
C ALA A 24 19.78 -29.07 -16.68
N GLY A 25 20.98 -28.50 -16.85
CA GLY A 25 22.25 -29.23 -16.94
C GLY A 25 23.13 -29.21 -15.68
N VAL A 26 22.72 -28.53 -14.60
CA VAL A 26 23.47 -28.27 -13.36
C VAL A 26 22.61 -28.47 -12.09
N THR A 27 21.30 -28.19 -12.13
CA THR A 27 20.37 -28.36 -11.00
C THR A 27 19.23 -29.31 -11.36
N ASP A 28 18.91 -30.18 -10.41
CA ASP A 28 17.94 -31.25 -10.53
C ASP A 28 16.51 -30.72 -10.26
N THR A 29 15.79 -30.29 -11.30
CA THR A 29 14.44 -29.70 -11.16
C THR A 29 13.45 -30.63 -10.45
N GLU A 30 13.61 -31.93 -10.63
CA GLU A 30 12.83 -32.96 -9.93
C GLU A 30 13.09 -32.91 -8.42
N LYS A 31 14.35 -32.74 -8.02
CA LYS A 31 14.74 -32.60 -6.61
C LYS A 31 14.19 -31.31 -5.98
N ALA A 32 14.23 -30.19 -6.69
CA ALA A 32 13.62 -28.94 -6.22
C ALA A 32 12.11 -29.10 -6.01
N LEU A 33 11.44 -29.74 -6.95
CA LEU A 33 10.01 -30.03 -6.89
C LEU A 33 9.67 -30.96 -5.71
N ASP A 34 10.45 -32.01 -5.47
CA ASP A 34 10.25 -32.93 -4.35
C ASP A 34 10.46 -32.24 -3.00
N LEU A 35 11.44 -31.35 -2.88
CA LEU A 35 11.64 -30.56 -1.66
C LEU A 35 10.49 -29.58 -1.44
N LEU A 36 9.96 -28.96 -2.50
CA LEU A 36 8.78 -28.11 -2.39
C LEU A 36 7.54 -28.90 -1.96
N LYS A 37 7.29 -30.08 -2.54
CA LYS A 37 6.19 -30.97 -2.10
C LYS A 37 6.30 -31.33 -0.62
N GLN A 38 7.51 -31.55 -0.12
CA GLN A 38 7.75 -31.95 1.27
C GLN A 38 7.67 -30.79 2.26
N ASN A 39 8.13 -29.59 1.88
CA ASN A 39 8.35 -28.48 2.82
C ASN A 39 7.39 -27.30 2.61
N PHE A 40 6.96 -27.02 1.37
CA PHE A 40 6.07 -25.91 1.02
C PHE A 40 4.61 -26.35 1.12
N THR A 41 4.14 -26.56 2.36
CA THR A 41 2.81 -27.13 2.65
C THR A 41 1.70 -26.09 2.80
N PHE A 42 1.89 -24.89 2.23
CA PHE A 42 0.86 -23.85 2.23
C PHE A 42 -0.30 -24.21 1.30
N THR A 43 -1.52 -23.86 1.71
CA THR A 43 -2.66 -23.87 0.79
C THR A 43 -2.69 -22.62 -0.09
N ALA A 44 -3.40 -22.69 -1.21
CA ALA A 44 -3.60 -21.52 -2.06
C ALA A 44 -4.37 -20.40 -1.33
N ASP A 45 -5.30 -20.73 -0.44
CA ASP A 45 -5.98 -19.80 0.45
C ASP A 45 -5.02 -19.11 1.44
N GLU A 46 -4.14 -19.88 2.12
CA GLU A 46 -3.14 -19.31 3.02
C GLU A 46 -2.20 -18.35 2.29
N MET A 47 -1.74 -18.72 1.09
CA MET A 47 -0.90 -17.85 0.29
C MET A 47 -1.68 -16.64 -0.21
N ALA A 48 -2.93 -16.79 -0.65
CA ALA A 48 -3.77 -15.68 -1.04
C ALA A 48 -3.93 -14.67 0.09
N LYS A 49 -4.12 -15.14 1.32
CA LYS A 49 -4.17 -14.29 2.50
C LYS A 49 -2.87 -13.55 2.75
N ASN A 50 -1.71 -14.22 2.69
CA ASN A 50 -0.41 -13.56 2.84
C ASN A 50 -0.17 -12.51 1.74
N PHE A 51 -0.51 -12.81 0.49
CA PHE A 51 -0.44 -11.83 -0.60
C PHE A 51 -1.39 -10.65 -0.39
N GLN A 52 -2.61 -10.91 0.09
CA GLN A 52 -3.60 -9.88 0.40
C GLN A 52 -3.15 -8.96 1.53
N ASP A 53 -2.64 -9.54 2.62
CA ASP A 53 -2.11 -8.79 3.74
C ASP A 53 -0.87 -7.99 3.30
N GLY A 54 0.05 -8.62 2.56
CA GLY A 54 1.25 -7.96 2.02
C GLY A 54 0.92 -6.78 1.10
N TYR A 55 -0.08 -6.94 0.23
CA TYR A 55 -0.63 -5.87 -0.60
C TYR A 55 -1.21 -4.72 0.23
N GLY A 56 -2.00 -5.05 1.26
CA GLY A 56 -2.55 -4.07 2.19
C GLY A 56 -1.44 -3.28 2.89
N TYR A 57 -0.43 -3.95 3.45
CA TYR A 57 0.73 -3.30 4.08
C TYR A 57 1.57 -2.47 3.09
N ALA A 58 1.73 -2.92 1.84
CA ALA A 58 2.48 -2.21 0.83
C ALA A 58 1.86 -0.84 0.52
N LEU A 59 0.58 -0.84 0.14
CA LEU A 59 -0.14 0.41 -0.13
C LEU A 59 -0.28 1.27 1.12
N ALA A 60 -0.33 0.62 2.29
CA ALA A 60 -0.33 1.30 3.56
C ALA A 60 0.94 2.11 3.83
N ALA A 61 2.09 1.46 3.68
CA ALA A 61 3.38 2.09 3.83
C ALA A 61 3.59 3.19 2.77
N ILE A 62 3.25 2.92 1.51
CA ILE A 62 3.35 3.89 0.42
C ILE A 62 2.47 5.12 0.70
N SER A 63 1.19 4.93 1.03
CA SER A 63 0.29 6.03 1.40
C SER A 63 0.85 6.86 2.56
N SER A 64 1.38 6.19 3.59
CA SER A 64 1.95 6.86 4.76
C SER A 64 3.18 7.69 4.40
N GLY A 65 4.06 7.15 3.55
CA GLY A 65 5.25 7.86 3.08
C GLY A 65 4.93 9.04 2.16
N LEU A 66 3.80 8.98 1.44
CA LEU A 66 3.32 10.09 0.61
C LEU A 66 2.61 11.16 1.44
N ALA A 67 1.76 10.81 2.41
CA ALA A 67 0.95 11.80 3.09
C ALA A 67 1.77 12.71 4.03
N ALA A 68 1.52 14.02 3.99
CA ALA A 68 2.05 14.94 5.01
C ALA A 68 1.47 14.59 6.40
N PRO A 69 2.21 14.76 7.50
CA PRO A 69 1.76 14.40 8.85
C PRO A 69 0.39 15.02 9.22
N GLU A 70 0.13 16.25 8.78
CA GLU A 70 -1.14 16.95 9.00
C GLU A 70 -2.35 16.42 8.18
N ASN A 71 -2.11 15.68 7.09
CA ASN A 71 -3.15 15.19 6.18
C ASN A 71 -3.49 13.72 6.40
N GLN A 72 -2.85 13.07 7.37
CA GLN A 72 -3.14 11.69 7.74
C GLN A 72 -4.23 11.63 8.79
N GLN A 73 -5.28 10.87 8.49
CA GLN A 73 -6.42 10.68 9.39
C GLN A 73 -6.58 9.20 9.74
N GLY A 74 -7.04 8.92 10.96
CA GLY A 74 -7.36 7.57 11.43
C GLY A 74 -6.12 6.67 11.53
N PHE A 75 -6.22 5.43 11.03
CA PHE A 75 -5.14 4.42 11.01
C PHE A 75 -3.77 4.96 10.58
N TRP A 76 -3.78 5.78 9.53
CA TRP A 76 -2.57 6.31 8.91
C TRP A 76 -1.78 7.18 9.89
N GLN A 77 -2.47 7.93 10.73
CA GLN A 77 -1.86 8.76 11.76
C GLN A 77 -1.23 7.91 12.88
N THR A 78 -1.86 6.80 13.26
CA THR A 78 -1.35 5.87 14.29
C THR A 78 -0.14 5.07 13.83
N LEU A 79 -0.11 4.67 12.56
CA LEU A 79 1.10 4.12 11.94
C LEU A 79 2.23 5.15 11.95
N VAL A 80 1.90 6.43 11.71
CA VAL A 80 2.87 7.52 11.55
C VAL A 80 3.46 8.07 12.84
N GLN A 81 2.79 7.88 13.96
CA GLN A 81 3.31 8.25 15.28
C GLN A 81 4.37 7.30 15.84
N SER A 82 4.64 6.16 15.19
CA SER A 82 5.75 5.27 15.54
C SER A 82 7.06 5.76 14.90
N ASN A 83 8.21 5.68 15.61
CA ASN A 83 9.52 6.13 15.09
C ASN A 83 9.90 5.52 13.73
N VAL A 84 9.30 4.38 13.38
CA VAL A 84 9.36 3.69 12.09
C VAL A 84 8.96 4.60 10.92
N ASN A 85 8.13 5.63 11.13
CA ASN A 85 7.55 6.42 10.05
C ASN A 85 8.35 7.62 9.52
N ARG A 86 9.28 8.18 10.32
CA ARG A 86 10.16 9.24 9.79
C ARG A 86 11.05 8.68 8.68
N GLU A 87 11.52 7.44 8.85
CA GLU A 87 12.36 6.74 7.88
C GLU A 87 11.53 6.22 6.68
N LEU A 88 10.29 5.75 6.90
CA LEU A 88 9.30 5.46 5.83
C LEU A 88 9.11 6.65 4.88
N ALA A 89 8.74 7.82 5.43
CA ALA A 89 8.46 9.00 4.64
C ALA A 89 9.71 9.54 3.96
N THR A 90 10.87 9.48 4.62
CA THR A 90 12.14 9.91 4.03
C THR A 90 12.52 9.03 2.83
N GLY A 91 12.42 7.70 2.95
CA GLY A 91 12.77 6.79 1.84
C GLY A 91 11.83 6.91 0.63
N ILE A 92 10.51 7.04 0.85
CA ILE A 92 9.56 7.28 -0.25
C ILE A 92 9.80 8.65 -0.89
N GLU A 93 10.08 9.67 -0.09
CA GLU A 93 10.33 11.02 -0.59
C GLU A 93 11.60 11.08 -1.47
N GLU A 94 12.72 10.61 -0.94
CA GLU A 94 14.04 10.77 -1.55
C GLU A 94 14.25 9.84 -2.75
N ASP A 95 13.83 8.58 -2.66
CA ASP A 95 14.18 7.57 -3.67
C ASP A 95 13.12 7.40 -4.77
N TYR A 96 11.88 7.81 -4.48
CA TYR A 96 10.73 7.64 -5.37
C TYR A 96 10.07 8.95 -5.76
N LEU A 97 9.49 9.70 -4.81
CA LEU A 97 8.61 10.82 -5.12
C LEU A 97 9.37 12.00 -5.76
N GLN A 98 10.51 12.43 -5.20
CA GLN A 98 11.30 13.54 -5.75
C GLN A 98 11.89 13.21 -7.14
N PRO A 99 12.54 12.04 -7.34
CA PRO A 99 13.01 11.64 -8.67
C PRO A 99 11.88 11.51 -9.70
N PHE A 100 10.75 10.95 -9.31
CA PHE A 100 9.57 10.85 -10.17
C PHE A 100 9.03 12.23 -10.55
N ALA A 101 8.88 13.13 -9.58
CA ALA A 101 8.41 14.50 -9.81
C ALA A 101 9.31 15.27 -10.78
N LEU A 102 10.63 15.12 -10.63
CA LEU A 102 11.62 15.68 -11.55
C LEU A 102 11.44 15.13 -12.97
N GLN A 103 11.28 13.80 -13.11
CA GLN A 103 11.07 13.15 -14.41
C GLN A 103 9.76 13.58 -15.08
N GLN A 104 8.71 13.80 -14.30
CA GLN A 104 7.40 14.25 -14.78
C GLN A 104 7.29 15.78 -14.95
N GLY A 105 8.34 16.53 -14.58
CA GLY A 105 8.36 17.99 -14.68
C GLY A 105 7.37 18.70 -13.76
N LEU A 106 7.04 18.12 -12.60
CA LEU A 106 6.06 18.69 -11.68
C LEU A 106 6.64 19.90 -10.93
N THR A 107 5.86 20.98 -10.86
CA THR A 107 6.15 22.10 -9.97
C THR A 107 5.89 21.71 -8.51
N ALA A 108 6.41 22.49 -7.56
CA ALA A 108 6.19 22.23 -6.13
C ALA A 108 4.69 22.22 -5.74
N ALA A 109 3.87 23.08 -6.35
CA ALA A 109 2.44 23.12 -6.11
C ALA A 109 1.74 21.87 -6.67
N GLU A 110 2.07 21.46 -7.90
CA GLU A 110 1.53 20.25 -8.51
C GLU A 110 1.96 18.99 -7.76
N LEU A 111 3.19 18.95 -7.26
CA LEU A 111 3.69 17.85 -6.44
C LEU A 111 2.90 17.73 -5.14
N GLN A 112 2.57 18.85 -4.49
CA GLN A 112 1.74 18.83 -3.28
C GLN A 112 0.33 18.30 -3.55
N THR A 113 -0.31 18.74 -4.64
CA THR A 113 -1.63 18.23 -5.04
C THR A 113 -1.56 16.75 -5.41
N PHE A 114 -0.56 16.36 -6.22
CA PHE A 114 -0.34 14.98 -6.63
C PHE A 114 -0.14 14.06 -5.43
N ARG A 115 0.66 14.49 -4.44
CA ARG A 115 0.91 13.75 -3.20
C ARG A 115 -0.38 13.42 -2.46
N GLN A 116 -1.31 14.38 -2.36
CA GLN A 116 -2.61 14.16 -1.72
C GLN A 116 -3.47 13.17 -2.52
N THR A 117 -3.53 13.32 -3.83
CA THR A 117 -4.25 12.40 -4.73
C THR A 117 -3.70 10.97 -4.62
N ALA A 118 -2.38 10.82 -4.71
CA ALA A 118 -1.70 9.53 -4.65
C ALA A 118 -1.91 8.83 -3.30
N ALA A 119 -1.71 9.55 -2.19
CA ALA A 119 -1.99 9.00 -0.86
C ALA A 119 -3.45 8.54 -0.75
N HIS A 120 -4.41 9.37 -1.14
CA HIS A 120 -5.83 9.03 -1.06
C HIS A 120 -6.19 7.80 -1.90
N GLN A 121 -5.71 7.73 -3.14
CA GLN A 121 -5.99 6.60 -4.02
C GLN A 121 -5.33 5.31 -3.52
N CYS A 122 -4.09 5.36 -3.02
CA CYS A 122 -3.44 4.22 -2.37
C CYS A 122 -4.25 3.69 -1.18
N GLN A 123 -4.78 4.57 -0.33
CA GLN A 123 -5.63 4.17 0.80
C GLN A 123 -6.93 3.50 0.34
N LYS A 124 -7.54 4.04 -0.73
CA LYS A 124 -8.76 3.48 -1.30
C LYS A 124 -8.53 2.07 -1.83
N VAL A 125 -7.47 1.86 -2.61
CA VAL A 125 -7.21 0.56 -3.25
C VAL A 125 -6.61 -0.47 -2.28
N ALA A 126 -5.98 -0.04 -1.18
CA ALA A 126 -5.50 -0.93 -0.12
C ALA A 126 -6.62 -1.77 0.52
N LYS A 127 -7.87 -1.31 0.43
CA LYS A 127 -9.06 -1.99 0.95
C LYS A 127 -9.61 -3.07 0.02
N LEU A 128 -9.14 -3.14 -1.23
CA LEU A 128 -9.65 -4.10 -2.19
C LEU A 128 -9.13 -5.51 -1.88
N THR A 129 -10.02 -6.49 -1.93
CA THR A 129 -9.64 -7.90 -1.95
C THR A 129 -9.29 -8.30 -3.38
N LEU A 130 -7.99 -8.49 -3.64
CA LEU A 130 -7.46 -8.85 -4.95
C LEU A 130 -7.07 -10.32 -5.06
N PHE A 131 -6.71 -10.94 -3.94
CA PHE A 131 -6.20 -12.31 -3.91
C PHE A 131 -7.18 -13.24 -3.21
N GLN A 132 -7.49 -14.35 -3.88
CA GLN A 132 -8.31 -15.43 -3.36
C GLN A 132 -7.71 -16.75 -3.81
N GLY A 133 -7.86 -17.80 -3.01
CA GLY A 133 -7.37 -19.13 -3.32
C GLY A 133 -8.26 -20.18 -2.66
N ASP A 134 -8.25 -21.38 -3.22
CA ASP A 134 -8.95 -22.50 -2.62
C ASP A 134 -8.16 -23.04 -1.42
N ASN A 135 -8.84 -23.60 -0.43
CA ASN A 135 -8.20 -24.22 0.73
C ASN A 135 -7.63 -25.61 0.40
N VAL A 136 -6.76 -25.66 -0.61
CA VAL A 136 -6.10 -26.85 -1.13
C VAL A 136 -4.61 -26.53 -1.29
N VAL A 137 -3.75 -27.51 -1.01
CA VAL A 137 -2.31 -27.40 -1.27
C VAL A 137 -2.05 -27.27 -2.77
N PHE A 138 -0.96 -26.60 -3.14
CA PHE A 138 -0.57 -26.48 -4.55
C PHE A 138 -0.32 -27.85 -5.18
N SER A 139 -0.82 -28.03 -6.38
CA SER A 139 -0.54 -29.19 -7.21
C SER A 139 0.94 -29.22 -7.64
N GLU A 140 1.40 -30.39 -8.05
CA GLU A 140 2.75 -30.57 -8.60
C GLU A 140 3.03 -29.62 -9.78
N ALA A 141 2.06 -29.44 -10.67
CA ALA A 141 2.19 -28.53 -11.79
C ALA A 141 2.35 -27.07 -11.33
N GLU A 142 1.63 -26.64 -10.30
CA GLU A 142 1.74 -25.29 -9.74
C GLU A 142 3.08 -25.07 -9.04
N LEU A 143 3.51 -26.02 -8.21
CA LEU A 143 4.82 -25.98 -7.54
C LEU A 143 5.97 -25.94 -8.55
N ALA A 144 5.88 -26.71 -9.64
CA ALA A 144 6.86 -26.66 -10.71
C ALA A 144 6.95 -25.24 -11.30
N THR A 145 5.82 -24.55 -11.49
CA THR A 145 5.87 -23.16 -12.00
C THR A 145 6.59 -22.19 -11.08
N PHE A 146 6.71 -22.47 -9.77
CA PHE A 146 7.41 -21.61 -8.82
C PHE A 146 8.93 -21.68 -8.97
N VAL A 147 9.48 -22.71 -9.61
CA VAL A 147 10.94 -22.87 -9.82
C VAL A 147 11.37 -22.68 -11.28
N THR A 148 10.43 -22.41 -12.18
CA THR A 148 10.67 -22.34 -13.62
C THR A 148 10.26 -21.01 -14.25
N SER A 149 9.78 -20.05 -13.44
CA SER A 149 9.37 -18.74 -13.94
C SER A 149 10.59 -17.93 -14.43
N ASN A 150 10.53 -17.48 -15.68
CA ASN A 150 11.58 -16.65 -16.31
C ASN A 150 11.57 -15.17 -15.86
N GLY A 151 10.78 -14.83 -14.83
CA GLY A 151 10.78 -13.51 -14.21
C GLY A 151 10.26 -12.36 -15.10
N ALA A 152 9.78 -12.62 -16.31
CA ALA A 152 9.59 -11.61 -17.37
C ALA A 152 8.49 -10.56 -17.11
N SER A 153 7.64 -10.74 -16.10
CA SER A 153 6.54 -9.82 -15.79
C SER A 153 6.80 -9.05 -14.49
N SER A 154 6.65 -7.73 -14.55
CA SER A 154 6.61 -6.84 -13.38
C SER A 154 5.49 -7.29 -12.42
N ILE A 155 5.82 -7.41 -11.12
CA ILE A 155 4.79 -7.69 -10.10
C ILE A 155 3.85 -6.49 -9.99
N THR A 156 4.40 -5.28 -10.11
CA THR A 156 3.59 -4.06 -10.10
C THR A 156 2.53 -4.08 -11.19
N ASP A 157 2.90 -4.41 -12.43
CA ASP A 157 1.94 -4.47 -13.54
C ASP A 157 0.88 -5.55 -13.31
N LEU A 158 1.29 -6.75 -12.87
CA LEU A 158 0.34 -7.82 -12.58
C LEU A 158 -0.67 -7.44 -11.48
N VAL A 159 -0.23 -6.71 -10.45
CA VAL A 159 -1.12 -6.21 -9.38
C VAL A 159 -2.02 -5.10 -9.89
N LEU A 160 -1.49 -4.14 -10.65
CA LEU A 160 -2.27 -3.05 -11.23
C LEU A 160 -3.36 -3.57 -12.19
N GLU A 161 -3.09 -4.63 -12.94
CA GLU A 161 -4.11 -5.34 -13.74
C GLU A 161 -5.27 -5.90 -12.89
N GLN A 162 -5.04 -6.15 -11.59
CA GLN A 162 -6.10 -6.62 -10.66
C GLN A 162 -6.91 -5.50 -10.06
N ILE A 163 -6.34 -4.31 -9.98
CA ILE A 163 -7.03 -3.15 -9.43
C ILE A 163 -8.05 -2.69 -10.46
N GLN A 164 -9.31 -3.11 -10.29
CA GLN A 164 -10.44 -2.67 -11.11
C GLN A 164 -10.94 -1.26 -10.74
N ALA A 165 -10.08 -0.45 -10.13
CA ALA A 165 -10.41 0.90 -9.70
C ALA A 165 -9.83 1.93 -10.67
N ASP A 166 -10.59 3.00 -10.89
CA ASP A 166 -10.12 4.16 -11.64
C ASP A 166 -9.05 4.89 -10.81
N LEU A 167 -7.80 4.77 -11.25
CA LEU A 167 -6.62 5.39 -10.66
C LEU A 167 -6.12 6.47 -11.62
N ASP A 168 -5.60 7.56 -11.05
CA ASP A 168 -4.95 8.60 -11.84
C ASP A 168 -3.69 8.03 -12.53
N ASP A 169 -3.50 8.34 -13.81
CA ASP A 169 -2.38 7.81 -14.61
C ASP A 169 -1.01 8.09 -13.97
N ARG A 170 -0.84 9.23 -13.28
CA ARG A 170 0.40 9.57 -12.58
C ARG A 170 0.57 8.74 -11.31
N VAL A 171 -0.53 8.35 -10.66
CA VAL A 171 -0.49 7.42 -9.50
C VAL A 171 -0.07 6.03 -9.99
N VAL A 172 -0.65 5.56 -11.09
CA VAL A 172 -0.23 4.30 -11.73
C VAL A 172 1.25 4.35 -12.12
N ALA A 173 1.70 5.46 -12.71
CA ALA A 173 3.10 5.66 -13.09
C ALA A 173 4.04 5.70 -11.88
N LEU A 174 3.64 6.32 -10.76
CA LEU A 174 4.42 6.32 -9.52
C LEU A 174 4.54 4.92 -8.93
N LEU A 175 3.45 4.14 -8.91
CA LEU A 175 3.47 2.77 -8.39
C LEU A 175 4.41 1.87 -9.22
N ARG A 176 4.47 2.09 -10.54
CA ARG A 176 5.42 1.45 -11.48
C ARG A 176 6.85 1.93 -11.33
N TYR A 177 7.06 3.17 -10.90
CA TYR A 177 8.38 3.77 -10.83
C TYR A 177 9.30 2.94 -9.92
N LYS A 178 10.35 2.35 -10.51
CA LYS A 178 11.29 1.43 -9.84
C LYS A 178 10.60 0.25 -9.13
N GLU A 179 9.51 -0.28 -9.68
CA GLU A 179 8.74 -1.38 -9.07
C GLU A 179 8.27 -1.09 -7.63
N LEU A 180 7.95 0.17 -7.31
CA LEU A 180 7.59 0.58 -5.94
C LEU A 180 6.54 -0.34 -5.31
N LEU A 181 5.42 -0.58 -6.01
CA LEU A 181 4.35 -1.43 -5.50
C LEU A 181 4.78 -2.90 -5.39
N GLY A 182 5.41 -3.43 -6.44
CA GLY A 182 5.85 -4.83 -6.50
C GLY A 182 6.87 -5.17 -5.41
N ASN A 183 7.89 -4.32 -5.24
CA ASN A 183 8.92 -4.50 -4.22
C ASN A 183 8.37 -4.33 -2.81
N ALA A 184 7.48 -3.36 -2.57
CA ALA A 184 6.81 -3.21 -1.29
C ALA A 184 5.94 -4.43 -0.94
N LEU A 185 5.17 -4.95 -1.91
CA LEU A 185 4.38 -6.16 -1.73
C LEU A 185 5.27 -7.35 -1.39
N LEU A 186 6.33 -7.57 -2.16
CA LEU A 186 7.28 -8.66 -1.92
C LEU A 186 7.94 -8.55 -0.55
N PHE A 187 8.29 -7.32 -0.13
CA PHE A 187 8.90 -7.08 1.17
C PHE A 187 7.96 -7.53 2.29
N PHE A 188 6.71 -7.08 2.28
CA PHE A 188 5.77 -7.46 3.33
C PHE A 188 5.37 -8.93 3.28
N LEU A 189 5.26 -9.51 2.09
CA LEU A 189 5.05 -10.95 1.92
C LEU A 189 6.23 -11.74 2.52
N HIS A 190 7.47 -11.34 2.23
CA HIS A 190 8.66 -11.96 2.80
C HIS A 190 8.69 -11.84 4.32
N GLU A 191 8.38 -10.66 4.85
CA GLU A 191 8.35 -10.38 6.29
C GLU A 191 7.26 -11.16 7.05
N GLN A 192 6.16 -11.50 6.38
CA GLN A 192 5.14 -12.41 6.92
C GLN A 192 5.64 -13.86 6.89
N LEU A 193 6.08 -14.33 5.73
CA LEU A 193 6.47 -15.72 5.52
C LEU A 193 7.71 -16.10 6.34
N ARG A 194 8.67 -15.19 6.54
CA ARG A 194 9.88 -15.47 7.33
C ARG A 194 9.60 -15.82 8.79
N LYS A 195 8.40 -15.55 9.30
CA LYS A 195 7.97 -15.92 10.65
C LYS A 195 7.37 -17.32 10.71
N ASP A 196 6.93 -17.88 9.57
CA ASP A 196 6.35 -19.22 9.47
C ASP A 196 7.46 -20.28 9.34
N GLU A 197 7.41 -21.31 10.19
CA GLU A 197 8.40 -22.40 10.21
C GLU A 197 8.39 -23.22 8.92
N ARG A 198 7.25 -23.38 8.24
CA ARG A 198 7.16 -24.09 6.95
C ARG A 198 8.01 -23.40 5.89
N PHE A 199 7.93 -22.08 5.83
CA PHE A 199 8.70 -21.29 4.87
C PHE A 199 10.20 -21.33 5.19
N LYS A 200 10.58 -21.19 6.47
CA LYS A 200 11.99 -21.34 6.90
C LYS A 200 12.55 -22.72 6.54
N ASN A 201 11.79 -23.78 6.80
CA ASN A 201 12.18 -25.15 6.48
C ASN A 201 12.32 -25.34 4.96
N THR A 202 11.42 -24.77 4.17
CA THR A 202 11.51 -24.78 2.71
C THR A 202 12.80 -24.14 2.23
N LEU A 203 13.10 -22.92 2.68
CA LEU A 203 14.34 -22.23 2.31
C LEU A 203 15.58 -22.99 2.77
N ALA A 204 15.60 -23.50 4.00
CA ALA A 204 16.72 -24.28 4.52
C ALA A 204 16.94 -25.60 3.74
N ALA A 205 15.86 -26.25 3.31
CA ALA A 205 15.93 -27.47 2.50
C ALA A 205 16.51 -27.17 1.10
N LEU A 206 16.00 -26.14 0.43
CA LEU A 206 16.53 -25.70 -0.87
C LEU A 206 17.99 -25.27 -0.76
N GLN A 207 18.37 -24.55 0.29
CA GLN A 207 19.75 -24.10 0.52
C GLN A 207 20.71 -25.26 0.77
N ARG A 208 20.33 -26.25 1.61
CA ARG A 208 21.16 -27.43 1.90
C ARG A 208 21.48 -28.23 0.64
N GLU A 209 20.55 -28.26 -0.30
CA GLU A 209 20.68 -28.99 -1.56
C GLU A 209 21.29 -28.14 -2.69
N GLY A 210 21.71 -26.90 -2.41
CA GLY A 210 22.33 -26.01 -3.39
C GLY A 210 21.38 -25.51 -4.47
N LEU A 211 20.07 -25.48 -4.18
CA LEU A 211 19.00 -25.13 -5.12
C LEU A 211 18.53 -23.67 -4.98
N MET A 212 19.16 -22.89 -4.10
CA MET A 212 19.02 -21.44 -4.07
C MET A 212 20.19 -20.83 -4.85
N VAL A 213 19.89 -20.04 -5.88
CA VAL A 213 20.95 -19.58 -6.79
C VAL A 213 21.71 -18.39 -6.21
N ASP A 214 23.02 -18.52 -6.00
CA ASP A 214 23.87 -17.35 -5.77
C ASP A 214 24.05 -16.60 -7.10
N VAL A 215 23.80 -15.28 -7.12
CA VAL A 215 24.04 -14.44 -8.31
C VAL A 215 25.47 -14.62 -8.87
N ARG A 216 26.43 -14.98 -8.01
CA ARG A 216 27.81 -15.32 -8.40
C ARG A 216 27.91 -16.63 -9.20
N GLU A 217 27.08 -17.63 -8.90
CA GLU A 217 27.05 -18.90 -9.64
C GLU A 217 26.47 -18.70 -11.04
N ILE A 218 25.44 -17.86 -11.20
CA ILE A 218 24.88 -17.49 -12.52
C ILE A 218 25.98 -16.92 -13.42
N LYS A 219 26.72 -15.94 -12.88
CA LYS A 219 27.81 -15.28 -13.60
C LYS A 219 28.90 -16.28 -14.03
N GLN A 220 29.21 -17.24 -13.17
CA GLN A 220 30.18 -18.29 -13.47
C GLN A 220 29.67 -19.26 -14.56
N ILE A 221 28.38 -19.59 -14.57
CA ILE A 221 27.77 -20.47 -15.57
C ILE A 221 27.69 -19.78 -16.94
N VAL A 222 27.38 -18.48 -16.98
CA VAL A 222 27.43 -17.67 -18.21
C VAL A 222 28.86 -17.65 -18.76
N GLN A 223 29.86 -17.32 -17.94
CA GLN A 223 31.27 -17.32 -18.36
C GLN A 223 31.75 -18.70 -18.85
N THR A 224 31.33 -19.78 -18.20
CA THR A 224 31.68 -21.15 -18.59
C THR A 224 31.01 -21.54 -19.91
N SER A 225 29.78 -21.10 -20.14
CA SER A 225 29.03 -21.37 -21.36
C SER A 225 29.60 -20.58 -22.55
N GLU A 226 30.00 -19.32 -22.34
CA GLU A 226 30.76 -18.53 -23.32
C GLU A 226 32.08 -19.22 -23.71
N ALA A 227 32.81 -19.75 -22.72
CA ALA A 227 34.05 -20.48 -22.99
C ALA A 227 33.82 -21.75 -23.83
N LYS A 228 32.76 -22.52 -23.53
CA LYS A 228 32.37 -23.71 -24.31
C LYS A 228 31.93 -23.36 -25.73
N LEU A 229 31.16 -22.28 -25.90
CA LEU A 229 30.77 -21.78 -27.22
C LEU A 229 32.00 -21.41 -28.05
N ASN A 230 32.94 -20.65 -27.45
CA ASN A 230 34.20 -20.29 -28.11
C ASN A 230 35.03 -21.51 -28.52
N GLN A 231 35.05 -22.56 -27.69
CA GLN A 231 35.71 -23.82 -28.00
C GLN A 231 35.01 -24.58 -29.14
N ALA A 232 33.68 -24.62 -29.16
CA ALA A 232 32.90 -25.27 -30.22
C ALA A 232 33.04 -24.55 -31.57
N VAL A 233 33.09 -23.21 -31.55
CA VAL A 233 33.40 -22.37 -32.72
C VAL A 233 34.80 -22.67 -33.25
N ALA A 234 35.81 -22.71 -32.37
CA ALA A 234 37.17 -23.06 -32.74
C ALA A 234 37.29 -24.49 -33.31
N ALA A 235 36.50 -25.43 -32.77
CA ALA A 235 36.42 -26.82 -33.22
C ALA A 235 35.52 -27.04 -34.44
N LYS A 236 34.90 -25.99 -35.00
CA LYS A 236 33.96 -26.06 -36.15
C LYS A 236 32.79 -27.03 -35.95
N LYS A 237 32.34 -27.20 -34.71
CA LYS A 237 31.19 -28.06 -34.37
C LYS A 237 29.88 -27.26 -34.48
N PHE A 238 29.43 -27.01 -35.70
CA PHE A 238 28.33 -26.09 -35.96
C PHE A 238 26.97 -26.51 -35.33
N GLY A 239 26.74 -27.81 -35.12
CA GLY A 239 25.58 -28.29 -34.36
C GLY A 239 25.61 -27.86 -32.90
N ASP A 240 26.76 -28.01 -32.25
CA ASP A 240 26.97 -27.58 -30.86
C ASP A 240 26.92 -26.05 -30.74
N VAL A 241 27.42 -25.32 -31.75
CA VAL A 241 27.41 -23.84 -31.77
C VAL A 241 25.99 -23.28 -31.82
N ALA A 242 25.09 -23.87 -32.62
CA ALA A 242 23.70 -23.41 -32.70
C ALA A 242 22.95 -23.65 -31.37
N GLN A 243 23.14 -24.82 -30.77
CA GLN A 243 22.51 -25.16 -29.50
C GLN A 243 23.07 -24.33 -28.33
N LEU A 244 24.40 -24.21 -28.23
CA LEU A 244 25.05 -23.42 -27.18
C LEU A 244 24.77 -21.93 -27.32
N GLY A 245 24.65 -21.42 -28.55
CA GLY A 245 24.29 -20.02 -28.81
C GLY A 245 22.88 -19.68 -28.29
N GLN A 246 21.90 -20.54 -28.60
CA GLN A 246 20.52 -20.37 -28.10
C GLN A 246 20.44 -20.48 -26.57
N GLN A 247 21.15 -21.44 -25.98
CA GLN A 247 21.20 -21.62 -24.54
C GLN A 247 21.89 -20.43 -23.84
N LEU A 248 22.94 -19.87 -24.44
CA LEU A 248 23.63 -18.71 -23.90
C LEU A 248 22.76 -17.46 -23.96
N GLU A 249 22.01 -17.25 -25.04
CA GLU A 249 21.07 -16.13 -25.14
C GLU A 249 19.98 -16.19 -24.06
N GLN A 250 19.44 -17.39 -23.79
CA GLN A 250 18.48 -17.61 -22.70
C GLN A 250 19.11 -17.38 -21.32
N LEU A 251 20.34 -17.86 -21.09
CA LEU A 251 21.07 -17.66 -19.85
C LEU A 251 21.41 -16.19 -19.58
N GLN A 252 21.79 -15.43 -20.61
CA GLN A 252 22.08 -13.99 -20.49
C GLN A 252 20.81 -13.19 -20.22
N GLN A 253 19.68 -13.54 -20.84
CA GLN A 253 18.39 -12.92 -20.52
C GLN A 253 17.98 -13.17 -19.07
N VAL A 254 18.17 -14.39 -18.57
CA VAL A 254 17.84 -14.71 -17.17
C VAL A 254 18.85 -14.15 -16.18
N GLU A 255 20.15 -14.13 -16.50
CA GLU A 255 21.13 -13.39 -15.70
C GLU A 255 20.71 -11.93 -15.58
N SER A 256 20.34 -11.28 -16.69
CA SER A 256 19.88 -9.90 -16.69
C SER A 256 18.61 -9.71 -15.87
N VAL A 257 17.60 -10.59 -16.02
CA VAL A 257 16.30 -10.45 -15.33
C VAL A 257 16.38 -10.81 -13.86
N THR A 258 17.12 -11.85 -13.49
CA THR A 258 17.35 -12.24 -12.09
C THR A 258 18.26 -11.23 -11.38
N GLN A 259 19.32 -10.74 -12.04
CA GLN A 259 20.12 -9.63 -11.50
C GLN A 259 19.30 -8.34 -11.37
N SER A 260 18.34 -8.06 -12.27
CA SER A 260 17.52 -6.86 -12.12
C SER A 260 16.47 -7.01 -11.02
N HIS A 261 15.61 -8.03 -11.06
CA HIS A 261 14.44 -8.09 -10.17
C HIS A 261 14.81 -8.49 -8.74
N TYR A 262 15.64 -9.52 -8.56
CA TYR A 262 16.04 -9.95 -7.22
C TYR A 262 16.99 -8.95 -6.56
N ALA A 263 17.92 -8.32 -7.31
CA ALA A 263 18.77 -7.29 -6.72
C ALA A 263 18.00 -6.00 -6.40
N GLN A 264 17.03 -5.59 -7.25
CA GLN A 264 16.14 -4.47 -6.93
C GLN A 264 15.32 -4.76 -5.66
N PHE A 265 14.77 -5.97 -5.53
CA PHE A 265 14.06 -6.39 -4.33
C PHE A 265 14.98 -6.42 -3.09
N LEU A 266 16.20 -6.94 -3.20
CA LEU A 266 17.17 -6.95 -2.10
C LEU A 266 17.59 -5.54 -1.68
N GLU A 267 17.90 -4.67 -2.65
CA GLU A 267 18.24 -3.27 -2.38
C GLU A 267 17.07 -2.56 -1.69
N PHE A 268 15.85 -2.77 -2.20
CA PHE A 268 14.63 -2.27 -1.56
C PHE A 268 14.52 -2.78 -0.12
N SER A 269 14.66 -4.09 0.08
CA SER A 269 14.49 -4.73 1.40
C SER A 269 15.51 -4.25 2.42
N GLN A 270 16.75 -4.00 2.00
CA GLN A 270 17.79 -3.42 2.86
C GLN A 270 17.49 -1.97 3.21
N ARG A 271 17.06 -1.18 2.23
CA ARG A 271 16.75 0.24 2.40
C ARG A 271 15.50 0.47 3.25
N PHE A 272 14.52 -0.42 3.17
CA PHE A 272 13.25 -0.34 3.89
C PHE A 272 13.12 -1.37 5.02
N ALA A 273 14.25 -1.87 5.55
CA ALA A 273 14.26 -2.87 6.62
C ALA A 273 13.44 -2.43 7.86
N ASP A 274 13.40 -1.12 8.15
CA ASP A 274 12.66 -0.54 9.26
C ASP A 274 11.13 -0.66 9.11
N TRP A 275 10.63 -1.10 7.95
CA TRP A 275 9.20 -1.38 7.74
C TRP A 275 8.75 -2.70 8.37
N ALA A 276 9.68 -3.61 8.71
CA ALA A 276 9.38 -4.93 9.27
C ALA A 276 8.41 -4.93 10.48
N PRO A 277 8.47 -3.97 11.43
CA PRO A 277 7.52 -3.90 12.54
C PRO A 277 6.07 -3.70 12.11
N LEU A 278 5.80 -3.15 10.92
CA LEU A 278 4.45 -2.89 10.43
C LEU A 278 3.65 -4.19 10.23
N VAL A 279 4.31 -5.32 9.93
CA VAL A 279 3.64 -6.64 9.81
C VAL A 279 2.98 -7.07 11.12
N ASN A 280 3.39 -6.52 12.26
CA ASN A 280 2.78 -6.82 13.56
C ASN A 280 1.52 -5.98 13.83
N VAL A 281 1.20 -5.00 12.97
CA VAL A 281 0.00 -4.18 13.10
C VAL A 281 -1.16 -4.91 12.43
N GLN A 282 -2.24 -5.23 13.14
CA GLN A 282 -3.37 -5.97 12.56
C GLN A 282 -4.20 -5.09 11.60
N LEU A 283 -3.79 -5.04 10.33
CA LEU A 283 -4.34 -4.14 9.30
C LEU A 283 -5.88 -4.17 9.23
N GLU A 284 -6.50 -5.35 9.26
CA GLU A 284 -7.97 -5.53 9.25
C GLU A 284 -8.70 -4.86 10.43
N ARG A 285 -8.16 -5.01 11.65
CA ARG A 285 -8.78 -4.39 12.84
C ARG A 285 -8.74 -2.88 12.75
N VAL A 286 -7.67 -2.32 12.17
CA VAL A 286 -7.50 -0.87 12.13
C VAL A 286 -8.20 -0.23 10.93
N LEU A 287 -8.33 -0.93 9.80
CA LEU A 287 -9.20 -0.51 8.70
C LEU A 287 -10.66 -0.42 9.15
N THR A 288 -11.16 -1.46 9.84
CA THR A 288 -12.51 -1.47 10.43
C THR A 288 -12.72 -0.32 11.42
N ALA A 289 -11.77 -0.09 12.33
CA ALA A 289 -11.85 1.03 13.29
C ALA A 289 -11.86 2.41 12.60
N THR A 290 -11.18 2.55 11.46
CA THR A 290 -11.15 3.80 10.69
C THR A 290 -12.48 4.07 9.98
N GLU A 291 -13.14 3.04 9.48
CA GLU A 291 -14.48 3.18 8.87
C GLU A 291 -15.51 3.63 9.89
N GLN A 292 -15.46 3.06 11.11
CA GLN A 292 -16.29 3.52 12.22
C GLN A 292 -16.02 4.99 12.57
N MET A 293 -14.75 5.41 12.60
CA MET A 293 -14.41 6.82 12.82
C MET A 293 -14.88 7.75 11.69
N GLN A 294 -14.80 7.33 10.42
CA GLN A 294 -15.31 8.11 9.30
C GLN A 294 -16.82 8.28 9.36
N GLU A 295 -17.56 7.24 9.74
CA GLU A 295 -19.00 7.30 9.96
C GLU A 295 -19.35 8.28 11.09
N GLN A 296 -18.61 8.21 12.21
CA GLN A 296 -18.77 9.17 13.31
C GLN A 296 -18.49 10.62 12.90
N LEU A 297 -17.44 10.87 12.11
CA LEU A 297 -17.14 12.20 11.57
C LEU A 297 -18.23 12.70 10.62
N GLY A 298 -18.81 11.80 9.80
CA GLY A 298 -19.98 12.09 8.98
C GLY A 298 -21.18 12.54 9.81
N GLY A 299 -21.45 11.83 10.92
CA GLY A 299 -22.47 12.20 11.90
C GLY A 299 -22.23 13.59 12.51
N ILE A 300 -21.01 13.85 12.98
CA ILE A 300 -20.64 15.16 13.56
C ILE A 300 -20.81 16.30 12.54
N LYS A 301 -20.45 16.07 11.27
CA LYS A 301 -20.65 17.06 10.21
C LYS A 301 -22.13 17.39 10.01
N SER A 302 -22.99 16.38 10.05
CA SER A 302 -24.44 16.57 9.98
C SER A 302 -24.95 17.40 11.17
N ASP A 303 -24.50 17.07 12.38
CA ASP A 303 -24.88 17.80 13.59
C ASP A 303 -24.44 19.27 13.54
N ILE A 304 -23.25 19.56 13.01
CA ILE A 304 -22.75 20.93 12.83
C ILE A 304 -23.63 21.73 11.87
N GLU A 305 -24.07 21.14 10.75
CA GLU A 305 -24.97 21.82 9.81
C GLU A 305 -26.35 22.06 10.44
N GLN A 306 -26.86 21.12 11.23
CA GLN A 306 -28.10 21.32 11.99
C GLN A 306 -27.96 22.47 12.99
N ILE A 307 -26.87 22.51 13.78
CA ILE A 307 -26.60 23.58 14.75
C ILE A 307 -26.52 24.95 14.06
N LYS A 308 -25.91 25.03 12.87
CA LYS A 308 -25.88 26.28 12.08
C LYS A 308 -27.29 26.74 11.69
N SER A 309 -28.14 25.81 11.24
CA SER A 309 -29.54 26.09 10.91
C SER A 309 -30.29 26.61 12.14
N ASP A 310 -30.20 25.91 13.26
CA ASP A 310 -30.87 26.28 14.52
C ASP A 310 -30.40 27.65 15.03
N THR A 311 -29.08 27.90 14.96
CA THR A 311 -28.50 29.21 15.30
C THR A 311 -29.04 30.32 14.39
N GLY A 312 -29.27 30.01 13.10
CA GLY A 312 -29.94 30.90 12.16
C GLY A 312 -31.37 31.22 12.58
N GLY A 313 -32.14 30.21 12.99
CA GLY A 313 -33.49 30.34 13.53
C GLY A 313 -33.53 31.22 14.78
N ILE A 314 -32.70 30.91 15.79
CA ILE A 314 -32.58 31.69 17.04
C ILE A 314 -32.27 33.17 16.75
N LYS A 315 -31.40 33.45 15.76
CA LYS A 315 -31.06 34.82 15.37
C LYS A 315 -32.26 35.56 14.76
N SER A 316 -33.12 34.85 14.02
CA SER A 316 -34.38 35.41 13.51
C SER A 316 -35.35 35.72 14.65
N ASP A 317 -35.59 34.76 15.54
CA ASP A 317 -36.49 34.92 16.69
C ASP A 317 -36.03 36.07 17.60
N THR A 318 -34.72 36.19 17.83
CA THR A 318 -34.13 37.30 18.60
C THR A 318 -34.41 38.67 17.96
N LYS A 319 -34.40 38.76 16.62
CA LYS A 319 -34.75 40.01 15.91
C LYS A 319 -36.23 40.32 16.07
N GLN A 320 -37.09 39.31 15.95
CA GLN A 320 -38.52 39.45 16.12
C GLN A 320 -38.87 39.91 17.54
N ILE A 321 -38.34 39.23 18.56
CA ILE A 321 -38.54 39.60 19.98
C ILE A 321 -38.12 41.05 20.24
N LYS A 322 -36.98 41.51 19.67
CA LYS A 322 -36.57 42.93 19.76
C LYS A 322 -37.58 43.87 19.10
N GLY A 323 -38.18 43.47 17.98
CA GLY A 323 -39.25 44.22 17.31
C GLY A 323 -40.51 44.29 18.17
N ASP A 324 -40.98 43.15 18.66
CA ASP A 324 -42.17 43.02 19.50
C ASP A 324 -42.01 43.82 20.81
N THR A 325 -40.83 43.78 21.43
CA THR A 325 -40.51 44.55 22.65
C THR A 325 -40.62 46.06 22.40
N LYS A 326 -40.14 46.55 21.25
CA LYS A 326 -40.28 47.97 20.86
C LYS A 326 -41.74 48.36 20.64
N GLN A 327 -42.53 47.51 20.01
CA GLN A 327 -43.96 47.76 19.83
C GLN A 327 -44.72 47.79 21.15
N ILE A 328 -44.44 46.85 22.06
CA ILE A 328 -45.03 46.82 23.41
C ILE A 328 -44.70 48.10 24.18
N LEU A 329 -43.43 48.53 24.17
CA LEU A 329 -43.01 49.79 24.80
C LEU A 329 -43.79 50.99 24.24
N ALA A 330 -43.92 51.10 22.92
CA ALA A 330 -44.67 52.18 22.29
C ALA A 330 -46.17 52.17 22.66
N LEU A 331 -46.80 50.98 22.70
CA LEU A 331 -48.19 50.85 23.14
C LEU A 331 -48.38 51.26 24.59
N LEU A 332 -47.43 50.91 25.46
CA LEU A 332 -47.46 51.23 26.89
C LEU A 332 -47.30 52.74 27.12
N GLU A 333 -46.39 53.40 26.39
CA GLU A 333 -46.25 54.86 26.37
C GLU A 333 -47.54 55.57 25.93
N GLN A 334 -48.20 55.07 24.88
CA GLN A 334 -49.49 55.62 24.41
C GLN A 334 -50.61 55.45 25.45
N LEU A 335 -50.65 54.30 26.14
CA LEU A 335 -51.63 54.03 27.20
C LEU A 335 -51.42 54.96 28.40
N MET A 336 -50.17 55.12 28.85
CA MET A 336 -49.82 56.04 29.94
C MET A 336 -50.20 57.48 29.58
N ALA A 337 -49.90 57.93 28.36
CA ALA A 337 -50.29 59.26 27.88
C ALA A 337 -51.81 59.47 27.89
N ARG A 338 -52.60 58.45 27.50
CA ARG A 338 -54.07 58.52 27.57
C ARG A 338 -54.62 58.55 29.00
N ALA A 339 -53.91 57.95 29.95
CA ALA A 339 -54.28 57.92 31.35
C ALA A 339 -53.73 59.12 32.15
N ASP A 340 -53.06 60.07 31.49
CA ASP A 340 -52.38 61.23 32.11
C ASP A 340 -51.30 60.81 33.14
N LEU A 341 -50.69 59.64 32.92
CA LEU A 341 -49.64 59.06 33.75
C LEU A 341 -48.26 59.36 33.17
N SER A 342 -47.31 59.70 34.03
CA SER A 342 -45.92 59.92 33.65
C SER A 342 -45.24 58.59 33.28
N PRO A 343 -44.51 58.51 32.15
CA PRO A 343 -43.67 57.34 31.80
C PRO A 343 -42.51 57.13 32.77
N GLN A 344 -42.15 58.16 33.53
CA GLN A 344 -41.14 58.09 34.59
C GLN A 344 -41.86 57.97 35.93
N VAL A 345 -41.62 56.87 36.64
CA VAL A 345 -41.95 56.76 38.06
C VAL A 345 -41.13 57.80 38.80
N LYS A 346 -41.77 58.85 39.32
CA LYS A 346 -41.06 59.80 40.17
C LYS A 346 -40.97 59.20 41.57
N PRO A 347 -39.93 59.51 42.36
CA PRO A 347 -39.83 59.03 43.75
C PRO A 347 -41.04 59.39 44.65
N ARG A 348 -41.92 60.30 44.23
CA ARG A 348 -43.17 60.65 44.91
C ARG A 348 -44.36 59.73 44.60
N ASP A 349 -44.24 58.86 43.62
CA ASP A 349 -45.30 57.95 43.15
C ASP A 349 -45.22 56.57 43.83
N GLU A 350 -44.17 56.31 44.64
CA GLU A 350 -44.12 55.13 45.50
C GLU A 350 -45.14 55.26 46.63
N PHE A 351 -46.07 54.30 46.68
CA PHE A 351 -47.12 54.18 47.70
C PHE A 351 -46.52 53.83 49.09
N TRP A 352 -45.91 54.81 49.76
CA TRP A 352 -45.58 54.74 51.20
C TRP A 352 -46.56 55.59 52.02
N ARG A 353 -47.81 55.13 52.11
CA ARG A 353 -48.83 55.51 53.10
C ARG A 353 -49.74 54.28 53.25
N ASN A 354 -49.89 53.62 54.39
CA ASN A 354 -50.05 54.01 55.80
C ASN A 354 -49.89 52.70 56.64
N THR A 355 -49.59 52.62 57.94
CA THR A 355 -49.54 53.54 59.09
C THR A 355 -48.97 52.76 60.30
N VAL A 356 -48.50 53.50 61.31
CA VAL A 356 -48.58 53.28 62.78
C VAL A 356 -48.84 51.86 63.28
#